data_AF-B4EFX4-F1
#
_entry.id   AF-B4EFX4-F1
#
_cell.length_a   1.000
_cell.length_b   1.000
_cell.length_c   1.000
_cell.angle_alpha   90.00
_cell.angle_beta   90.00
_cell.angle_gamma   90.00
#
_symmetry.space_group_name_H-M   'P 1'
#
loop_
_entity.id
_entity.type
_entity.pdbx_description
1 polymer ?
#
loop_
_entity_poly.entity_id
_entity_poly.type
_entity_poly.pdbx_seq_one_letter_code
_entity_poly.pdbx_strand_id
1 'polypeptide(L)'
;MQTKNRIHVVSTAHTRHGFVNPLAVVTALSLCLPFGGAHGQSADAPPDGSGASHVESRSPASLTVTQALQGMLELIRISNQVTDMTPDAVHRTFGVQTHAIDQDSFGYGQRLPGNWAVGIQRFVVYGRGTRVELGFDPIPGMPAAPLTTCEPNFAQFTGALESMGFNHRTHYGEHGRRISEIFWREQMSVEVVPYRERGDNGEPPAPACVRTVRVR
;
A
#
# COMPACT_ATOMS: atom_id res chain seq x y z
N MET A 1 4.75 -44.57 35.00
CA MET A 1 5.38 -45.09 33.77
C MET A 1 4.31 -45.66 32.86
N GLN A 2 3.94 -44.95 31.80
CA GLN A 2 3.60 -45.50 30.47
C GLN A 2 3.23 -44.34 29.55
N THR A 3 4.18 -43.96 28.70
CA THR A 3 4.06 -43.11 27.54
C THR A 3 3.57 -43.96 26.36
N LYS A 4 2.62 -43.45 25.55
CA LYS A 4 2.50 -43.91 24.16
C LYS A 4 1.86 -42.86 23.23
N ASN A 5 2.74 -42.34 22.37
CA ASN A 5 2.57 -41.88 20.99
C ASN A 5 1.19 -41.45 20.48
N ARG A 6 1.16 -40.23 19.93
CA ARG A 6 0.39 -39.95 18.72
C ARG A 6 1.25 -39.18 17.72
N ILE A 7 1.56 -39.84 16.62
CA ILE A 7 2.20 -39.28 15.41
C ILE A 7 1.09 -38.78 14.48
N HIS A 8 1.42 -37.70 13.77
CA HIS A 8 0.69 -36.97 12.74
C HIS A 8 -0.06 -37.80 11.70
N VAL A 9 -1.17 -37.23 11.23
CA VAL A 9 -1.56 -37.29 9.81
C VAL A 9 -1.91 -35.87 9.34
N VAL A 10 -1.15 -35.41 8.36
CA VAL A 10 -1.44 -34.27 7.48
C VAL A 10 -2.47 -34.74 6.45
N SER A 11 -3.49 -33.93 6.17
CA SER A 11 -4.25 -34.04 4.92
C SER A 11 -4.55 -32.66 4.37
N THR A 12 -3.81 -32.33 3.31
CA THR A 12 -4.09 -31.28 2.33
C THR A 12 -5.35 -31.62 1.54
N ALA A 13 -6.22 -30.63 1.32
CA ALA A 13 -7.18 -30.66 0.22
C ALA A 13 -7.15 -29.30 -0.49
N HIS A 14 -6.55 -29.31 -1.69
CA HIS A 14 -6.75 -28.34 -2.75
C HIS A 14 -8.21 -28.39 -3.22
N THR A 15 -8.85 -27.23 -3.34
CA THR A 15 -10.01 -27.10 -4.24
C THR A 15 -9.79 -25.90 -5.16
N ARG A 16 -9.39 -26.22 -6.39
CA ARG A 16 -9.48 -25.35 -7.56
C ARG A 16 -10.94 -25.27 -8.00
N HIS A 17 -11.48 -24.06 -8.11
CA HIS A 17 -12.55 -23.70 -9.04
C HIS A 17 -12.28 -22.21 -9.37
N GLY A 18 -11.96 -21.75 -10.58
CA GLY A 18 -12.30 -22.30 -11.89
C GLY A 18 -13.72 -21.89 -12.27
N PHE A 19 -13.97 -20.58 -12.43
CA PHE A 19 -15.15 -20.09 -13.17
C PHE A 19 -14.77 -18.89 -14.05
N VAL A 20 -14.59 -19.23 -15.32
CA VAL A 20 -14.70 -18.36 -16.49
C VAL A 20 -16.19 -18.18 -16.75
N ASN A 21 -16.66 -16.94 -17.01
CA ASN A 21 -17.71 -16.66 -18.01
C ASN A 21 -18.09 -15.16 -18.08
N PRO A 22 -18.71 -14.70 -19.18
CA PRO A 22 -18.07 -13.72 -20.04
C PRO A 22 -18.83 -12.40 -20.18
N LEU A 23 -18.11 -11.47 -20.82
CA LEU A 23 -18.55 -10.31 -21.56
C LEU A 23 -20.02 -10.39 -22.07
N ALA A 24 -20.86 -9.44 -21.65
CA ALA A 24 -22.09 -9.10 -22.34
C ALA A 24 -21.99 -7.64 -22.79
N VAL A 25 -21.66 -7.45 -24.07
CA VAL A 25 -21.77 -6.18 -24.77
C VAL A 25 -23.21 -6.03 -25.21
N VAL A 26 -23.90 -5.00 -24.72
CA VAL A 26 -25.21 -4.58 -25.25
C VAL A 26 -25.01 -3.26 -25.97
N THR A 27 -24.93 -3.34 -27.30
CA THR A 27 -25.03 -2.20 -28.21
C THR A 27 -26.49 -1.78 -28.34
N ALA A 28 -26.84 -0.58 -27.88
CA ALA A 28 -28.11 0.06 -28.20
C ALA A 28 -27.86 1.14 -29.28
N LEU A 29 -28.28 0.82 -30.51
CA LEU A 29 -28.52 1.80 -31.55
C LEU A 29 -29.67 2.71 -31.11
N SER A 30 -29.50 4.02 -31.20
CA SER A 30 -30.63 4.95 -31.22
C SER A 30 -30.47 5.92 -32.38
N LEU A 31 -31.35 5.74 -33.36
CA LEU A 31 -31.60 6.59 -34.50
C LEU A 31 -32.33 7.86 -34.05
N CYS A 32 -31.88 9.03 -34.52
CA CYS A 32 -32.74 10.20 -34.78
C CYS A 32 -32.31 10.83 -36.11
N LEU A 33 -33.17 10.70 -37.12
CA LEU A 33 -33.20 11.54 -38.33
C LEU A 33 -34.10 12.80 -38.02
N PRO A 34 -34.46 13.66 -39.00
CA PRO A 34 -33.76 14.89 -39.34
C PRO A 34 -34.67 16.15 -39.26
N PHE A 35 -34.10 17.32 -39.00
CA PHE A 35 -34.69 18.64 -39.32
C PHE A 35 -33.48 19.51 -39.71
N GLY A 36 -33.34 20.17 -40.86
CA GLY A 36 -34.32 20.88 -41.68
C GLY A 36 -34.06 22.37 -41.50
N GLY A 37 -33.49 23.06 -42.52
CA GLY A 37 -33.60 24.53 -42.64
C GLY A 37 -32.33 25.34 -42.90
N ALA A 38 -32.21 25.78 -44.17
CA ALA A 38 -31.90 27.13 -44.66
C ALA A 38 -30.63 27.93 -44.26
N HIS A 39 -29.87 28.24 -45.33
CA HIS A 39 -29.11 29.44 -45.70
C HIS A 39 -28.66 30.47 -44.64
N GLY A 40 -27.37 30.84 -44.73
CA GLY A 40 -26.86 32.12 -44.23
C GLY A 40 -25.34 32.18 -44.22
N GLN A 41 -24.75 32.69 -45.30
CA GLN A 41 -23.33 33.06 -45.37
C GLN A 41 -23.20 34.51 -44.91
N SER A 42 -22.37 34.80 -43.89
CA SER A 42 -21.67 36.09 -43.79
C SER A 42 -20.44 35.95 -42.92
N ALA A 43 -19.37 36.60 -43.38
CA ALA A 43 -18.05 36.64 -42.77
C ALA A 43 -18.01 37.62 -41.60
N ASP A 44 -17.28 37.25 -40.55
CA ASP A 44 -16.39 38.13 -39.80
C ASP A 44 -15.47 37.27 -38.92
N ALA A 45 -14.18 37.62 -38.91
CA ALA A 45 -13.13 37.07 -38.04
C ALA A 45 -12.74 38.15 -37.00
N PRO A 46 -11.86 37.92 -36.00
CA PRO A 46 -11.43 36.71 -35.26
C PRO A 46 -11.64 36.94 -33.72
N PRO A 47 -11.19 36.05 -32.79
CA PRO A 47 -9.78 36.05 -32.40
C PRO A 47 -9.17 34.66 -32.21
N ASP A 48 -7.86 34.59 -32.43
CA ASP A 48 -6.98 33.55 -31.90
C ASP A 48 -7.21 33.37 -30.41
N GLY A 49 -7.79 32.23 -30.07
CA GLY A 49 -8.05 31.79 -28.71
C GLY A 49 -7.75 30.31 -28.57
N SER A 50 -6.65 29.83 -29.18
CA SER A 50 -6.05 28.55 -28.81
C SER A 50 -5.42 28.67 -27.42
N GLY A 51 -6.27 28.87 -26.41
CA GLY A 51 -5.99 28.44 -25.06
C GLY A 51 -5.95 26.93 -25.10
N ALA A 52 -4.82 26.37 -25.52
CA ALA A 52 -4.47 25.02 -25.19
C ALA A 52 -4.46 24.98 -23.65
N SER A 53 -5.59 24.56 -23.08
CA SER A 53 -5.60 24.03 -21.73
C SER A 53 -4.61 22.90 -21.78
N HIS A 54 -3.39 23.19 -21.33
CA HIS A 54 -2.41 22.21 -20.98
C HIS A 54 -3.09 21.43 -19.85
N VAL A 55 -3.87 20.41 -20.22
CA VAL A 55 -4.18 19.33 -19.31
C VAL A 55 -2.82 18.72 -19.09
N GLU A 56 -2.13 19.28 -18.10
CA GLU A 56 -0.91 18.72 -17.58
C GLU A 56 -1.30 17.32 -17.19
N SER A 57 -0.95 16.37 -18.06
CA SER A 57 -1.07 14.96 -17.82
C SER A 57 -0.09 14.69 -16.69
N ARG A 58 -0.55 14.99 -15.49
CA ARG A 58 0.14 14.76 -14.25
C ARG A 58 0.22 13.24 -14.20
N SER A 59 1.36 12.72 -14.65
CA SER A 59 1.63 11.28 -14.56
C SER A 59 1.31 10.88 -13.14
N PRO A 60 0.51 9.82 -12.92
CA PRO A 60 0.13 9.41 -11.58
C PRO A 60 1.41 9.32 -10.76
N ALA A 61 1.44 10.03 -9.63
CA ALA A 61 2.62 10.13 -8.79
C ALA A 61 3.12 8.72 -8.50
N SER A 62 4.32 8.39 -8.96
CA SER A 62 4.93 7.11 -8.68
C SER A 62 5.73 7.25 -7.38
N LEU A 63 5.38 6.46 -6.38
CA LEU A 63 6.10 6.42 -5.13
C LEU A 63 7.43 5.68 -5.31
N THR A 64 8.49 6.31 -4.80
CA THR A 64 9.73 5.63 -4.41
C THR A 64 9.57 5.02 -3.01
N VAL A 65 10.48 4.12 -2.63
CA VAL A 65 10.55 3.57 -1.26
C VAL A 65 10.66 4.70 -0.23
N THR A 66 11.49 5.70 -0.51
CA THR A 66 11.71 6.84 0.37
C THR A 66 10.47 7.69 0.56
N GLN A 67 9.78 8.03 -0.53
CA GLN A 67 8.52 8.78 -0.45
C GLN A 67 7.45 8.00 0.32
N ALA A 68 7.36 6.67 0.11
CA ALA A 68 6.40 5.85 0.84
C ALA A 68 6.69 5.81 2.35
N LEU A 69 7.95 5.64 2.76
CA LEU A 69 8.32 5.62 4.17
C LEU A 69 8.17 7.00 4.84
N GLN A 70 8.57 8.07 4.16
CA GLN A 70 8.38 9.44 4.65
C GLN A 70 6.89 9.81 4.75
N GLY A 71 6.10 9.47 3.73
CA GLY A 71 4.65 9.66 3.74
C GLY A 71 3.98 8.90 4.88
N MET A 72 4.46 7.71 5.21
CA MET A 72 3.95 6.93 6.34
C MET A 72 4.28 7.57 7.70
N LEU A 73 5.50 8.08 7.88
CA LEU A 73 5.86 8.83 9.09
C LEU A 73 4.99 10.08 9.24
N GLU A 74 4.73 10.80 8.14
CA GLU A 74 3.85 11.96 8.17
C GLU A 74 2.40 11.59 8.47
N LEU A 75 1.88 10.53 7.85
CA LEU A 75 0.53 10.03 8.14
C LEU A 75 0.37 9.65 9.61
N ILE A 76 1.36 8.98 10.21
CA ILE A 76 1.38 8.66 11.65
C ILE A 76 1.44 9.95 12.49
N ARG A 77 2.25 10.93 12.09
CA ARG A 77 2.40 12.20 12.82
C ARG A 77 1.08 12.97 12.90
N ILE A 78 0.34 13.07 11.79
CA ILE A 78 -0.90 13.86 11.69
C ILE A 78 -2.15 13.12 12.19
N SER A 79 -2.05 11.83 12.53
CA SER A 79 -3.19 11.00 12.93
C SER A 79 -3.14 10.70 14.44
N ASN A 80 -4.26 10.81 15.14
CA ASN A 80 -4.34 10.44 16.56
C ASN A 80 -4.70 8.96 16.73
N GLN A 81 -5.50 8.42 15.82
CA GLN A 81 -5.94 7.02 15.78
C GLN A 81 -5.97 6.49 14.34
N VAL A 82 -6.02 5.16 14.17
CA VAL A 82 -5.94 4.51 12.85
C VAL A 82 -7.09 4.92 11.90
N THR A 83 -8.25 5.30 12.42
CA THR A 83 -9.40 5.72 11.59
C THR A 83 -9.21 7.09 10.95
N ASP A 84 -8.29 7.92 11.47
CA ASP A 84 -7.95 9.23 10.90
C ASP A 84 -7.19 9.07 9.57
N MET A 85 -6.64 7.89 9.32
CA MET A 85 -5.95 7.51 8.09
C MET A 85 -6.98 7.18 7.00
N THR A 86 -7.65 8.23 6.51
CA THR A 86 -8.65 8.18 5.43
C THR A 86 -7.99 8.23 4.05
N PRO A 87 -8.73 7.91 2.96
CA PRO A 87 -8.26 8.13 1.59
C PRO A 87 -7.69 9.56 1.38
N ASP A 88 -8.36 10.58 1.92
CA ASP A 88 -7.91 11.97 1.80
C ASP A 88 -6.63 12.25 2.58
N ALA A 89 -6.45 11.63 3.75
CA ALA A 89 -5.21 11.74 4.51
C ALA A 89 -4.05 11.07 3.76
N VAL A 90 -4.29 9.90 3.16
CA VAL A 90 -3.32 9.21 2.30
C VAL A 90 -3.00 10.04 1.05
N HIS A 91 -4.00 10.62 0.38
CA HIS A 91 -3.76 11.49 -0.76
C HIS A 91 -2.88 12.70 -0.39
N ARG A 92 -3.18 13.37 0.74
CA ARG A 92 -2.41 14.52 1.20
C ARG A 92 -0.97 14.19 1.57
N THR A 93 -0.71 13.02 2.13
CA THR A 93 0.62 12.63 2.64
C THR A 93 1.48 11.92 1.59
N PHE A 94 0.88 11.16 0.67
CA PHE A 94 1.61 10.38 -0.34
C PHE A 94 1.46 10.94 -1.75
N GLY A 95 0.48 11.81 -2.01
CA GLY A 95 0.18 12.31 -3.37
C GLY A 95 -0.45 11.28 -4.30
N VAL A 96 -0.92 10.14 -3.77
CA VAL A 96 -1.51 9.04 -4.55
C VAL A 96 -3.02 8.94 -4.32
N GLN A 97 -3.74 8.44 -5.32
CA GLN A 97 -5.16 8.10 -5.18
C GLN A 97 -5.30 6.65 -4.73
N THR A 98 -6.09 6.42 -3.69
CA THR A 98 -6.49 5.07 -3.27
C THR A 98 -7.79 4.65 -3.94
N HIS A 99 -8.00 3.35 -4.06
CA HIS A 99 -9.24 2.76 -4.54
C HIS A 99 -9.99 2.11 -3.38
N ALA A 100 -11.31 2.31 -3.33
CA ALA A 100 -12.16 1.56 -2.42
C ALA A 100 -12.14 0.07 -2.78
N ILE A 101 -12.00 -0.79 -1.77
CA ILE A 101 -12.07 -2.26 -1.90
C ILE A 101 -13.43 -2.74 -1.41
N ASP A 102 -13.86 -2.21 -0.26
CA ASP A 102 -15.19 -2.39 0.32
C ASP A 102 -15.55 -1.13 1.15
N GLN A 103 -16.61 -1.20 1.97
CA GLN A 103 -17.08 -0.05 2.76
C GLN A 103 -16.05 0.49 3.76
N ASP A 104 -15.22 -0.39 4.34
CA ASP A 104 -14.27 -0.02 5.40
C ASP A 104 -12.81 -0.08 4.92
N SER A 105 -12.58 -0.63 3.73
CA SER A 105 -11.26 -0.91 3.18
C SER A 105 -10.95 -0.12 1.91
N PHE A 106 -9.71 0.34 1.81
CA PHE A 106 -9.18 0.98 0.62
C PHE A 106 -7.71 0.58 0.43
N GLY A 107 -7.19 0.76 -0.79
CA GLY A 107 -5.79 0.52 -1.04
C GLY A 107 -5.20 1.23 -2.25
N TYR A 108 -3.88 1.27 -2.26
CA TYR A 108 -3.04 1.70 -3.37
C TYR A 108 -1.92 0.68 -3.52
N GLY A 109 -1.56 0.35 -4.75
CA GLY A 109 -0.46 -0.56 -5.06
C GLY A 109 0.29 -0.13 -6.30
N GLN A 110 1.62 -0.25 -6.26
CA GLN A 110 2.48 0.11 -7.38
C GLN A 110 3.65 -0.86 -7.50
N ARG A 111 4.04 -1.18 -8.74
CA ARG A 111 5.32 -1.85 -9.00
C ARG A 111 6.48 -0.88 -8.72
N LEU A 112 7.53 -1.41 -8.11
CA LEU A 112 8.81 -0.77 -7.91
C LEU A 112 9.88 -1.45 -8.79
N PRO A 113 11.01 -0.79 -9.06
CA PRO A 113 12.15 -1.41 -9.72
C PRO A 113 12.60 -2.69 -9.01
N GLY A 114 13.24 -3.60 -9.75
CA GLY A 114 13.81 -4.83 -9.17
C GLY A 114 12.78 -5.87 -8.75
N ASN A 115 11.61 -5.93 -9.40
CA ASN A 115 10.51 -6.86 -9.11
C ASN A 115 9.95 -6.75 -7.68
N TRP A 116 9.93 -5.52 -7.15
CA TRP A 116 9.26 -5.18 -5.90
C TRP A 116 7.89 -4.55 -6.16
N ALA A 117 7.03 -4.57 -5.16
CA ALA A 117 5.81 -3.79 -5.11
C ALA A 117 5.73 -3.04 -3.77
N VAL A 118 5.15 -1.85 -3.81
CA VAL A 118 4.71 -1.12 -2.62
C VAL A 118 3.19 -1.13 -2.55
N GLY A 119 2.65 -1.31 -1.35
CA GLY A 119 1.22 -1.24 -1.10
C GLY A 119 0.91 -0.45 0.16
N ILE A 120 -0.12 0.40 0.10
CA ILE A 120 -0.73 1.08 1.24
C ILE A 120 -2.18 0.62 1.28
N GLN A 121 -2.64 0.08 2.41
CA GLN A 121 -4.01 -0.41 2.53
C GLN A 121 -4.56 -0.20 3.92
N ARG A 122 -5.85 0.14 3.99
CA ARG A 122 -6.66 0.08 5.21
C ARG A 122 -7.66 -1.06 5.09
N PHE A 123 -7.83 -1.84 6.15
CA PHE A 123 -8.81 -2.92 6.21
C PHE A 123 -9.13 -3.30 7.66
N VAL A 124 -10.22 -4.02 7.85
CA VAL A 124 -10.63 -4.54 9.16
C VAL A 124 -10.07 -5.94 9.36
N VAL A 125 -9.35 -6.15 10.45
CA VAL A 125 -8.92 -7.48 10.90
C VAL A 125 -9.94 -8.01 11.91
N TYR A 126 -10.58 -9.15 11.60
CA TYR A 126 -11.57 -9.75 12.49
C TYR A 126 -11.02 -9.95 13.91
N GLY A 127 -11.74 -9.43 14.90
CA GLY A 127 -11.36 -9.46 16.31
C GLY A 127 -10.17 -8.56 16.70
N ARG A 128 -9.59 -7.77 15.78
CA ARG A 128 -8.47 -6.86 16.07
C ARG A 128 -8.69 -5.41 15.59
N GLY A 129 -9.81 -5.14 14.94
CA GLY A 129 -10.20 -3.80 14.50
C GLY A 129 -9.52 -3.34 13.20
N THR A 130 -9.63 -2.05 12.92
CA THR A 130 -9.07 -1.39 11.74
C THR A 130 -7.55 -1.41 11.77
N ARG A 131 -6.94 -1.61 10.60
CA ARG A 131 -5.49 -1.60 10.42
C ARG A 131 -5.14 -0.85 9.14
N VAL A 132 -4.08 -0.06 9.21
CA VAL A 132 -3.38 0.46 8.03
C VAL A 132 -2.03 -0.25 7.89
N GLU A 133 -1.66 -0.64 6.67
CA GLU A 133 -0.40 -1.31 6.38
C GLU A 133 0.28 -0.65 5.18
N LEU A 134 1.53 -0.24 5.36
CA LEU A 134 2.49 0.01 4.29
C LEU A 134 3.41 -1.21 4.18
N GLY A 135 3.53 -1.79 3.00
CA GLY A 135 4.36 -2.97 2.77
C GLY A 135 5.18 -2.90 1.49
N PHE A 136 6.35 -3.53 1.53
CA PHE A 136 7.20 -3.81 0.37
C PHE A 136 7.35 -5.31 0.21
N ASP A 137 6.86 -5.85 -0.89
CA ASP A 137 6.88 -7.29 -1.15
C ASP A 137 7.42 -7.61 -2.54
N PRO A 138 8.14 -8.73 -2.70
CA PRO A 138 8.54 -9.21 -4.01
C PRO A 138 7.29 -9.58 -4.81
N ILE A 139 7.31 -9.28 -6.11
CA ILE A 139 6.22 -9.62 -7.01
C ILE A 139 6.14 -11.16 -7.13
N PRO A 140 4.97 -11.78 -6.89
CA PRO A 140 4.83 -13.23 -6.95
C PRO A 140 5.33 -13.81 -8.28
N GLY A 141 6.13 -14.88 -8.19
CA GLY A 141 6.67 -15.58 -9.36
C GLY A 141 7.86 -14.87 -10.03
N MET A 142 8.38 -13.77 -9.48
CA MET A 142 9.54 -13.05 -10.02
C MET A 142 10.67 -12.96 -8.98
N PRO A 143 11.93 -13.24 -9.35
CA PRO A 143 13.07 -12.99 -8.46
C PRO A 143 13.21 -11.49 -8.18
N ALA A 144 13.18 -11.09 -6.92
CA ALA A 144 13.39 -9.70 -6.52
C ALA A 144 14.88 -9.37 -6.40
N ALA A 145 15.27 -8.19 -6.87
CA ALA A 145 16.61 -7.68 -6.67
C ALA A 145 16.84 -7.34 -5.18
N PRO A 146 18.08 -7.40 -4.66
CA PRO A 146 18.37 -6.94 -3.31
C PRO A 146 17.92 -5.49 -3.09
N LEU A 147 17.34 -5.20 -1.94
CA LEU A 147 17.04 -3.82 -1.54
C LEU A 147 18.34 -3.15 -1.11
N THR A 148 18.97 -2.38 -2.01
CA THR A 148 20.24 -1.69 -1.74
C THR A 148 20.05 -0.27 -1.19
N THR A 149 18.86 0.30 -1.33
CA THR A 149 18.52 1.66 -0.89
C THR A 149 17.15 1.67 -0.25
N CYS A 150 17.08 2.11 1.01
CA CYS A 150 15.83 2.13 1.77
C CYS A 150 15.84 3.24 2.81
N GLU A 151 16.06 4.48 2.37
CA GLU A 151 16.00 5.64 3.26
C GLU A 151 14.54 6.08 3.48
N PRO A 152 14.13 6.45 4.71
CA PRO A 152 14.83 6.20 5.96
C PRO A 152 14.98 4.70 6.23
N ASN A 153 16.17 4.29 6.67
CA ASN A 153 16.41 2.91 7.06
C ASN A 153 15.63 2.54 8.33
N PHE A 154 15.68 1.28 8.75
CA PHE A 154 14.92 0.80 9.91
C PHE A 154 15.22 1.60 11.19
N ALA A 155 16.49 1.89 11.48
CA ALA A 155 16.87 2.66 12.67
C ALA A 155 16.38 4.12 12.59
N GLN A 156 16.48 4.74 11.41
CA GLN A 156 15.98 6.10 11.19
C GLN A 156 14.46 6.17 11.31
N PHE A 157 13.74 5.21 10.74
CA PHE A 157 12.28 5.15 10.80
C PHE A 157 11.79 4.95 12.24
N THR A 158 12.41 4.02 12.97
CA THR A 158 12.06 3.73 14.37
C THR A 158 12.41 4.89 15.30
N GLY A 159 13.59 5.49 15.16
CA GLY A 159 13.96 6.70 15.91
C GLY A 159 13.04 7.89 15.63
N ALA A 160 12.48 8.00 14.41
CA ALA A 160 11.46 8.99 14.12
C ALA A 160 10.17 8.76 14.93
N LEU A 161 9.74 7.51 15.12
CA LEU A 161 8.57 7.19 15.96
C LEU A 161 8.82 7.51 17.43
N GLU A 162 10.02 7.23 17.96
CA GLU A 162 10.40 7.62 19.32
C GLU A 162 10.36 9.14 19.49
N SER A 163 10.87 9.89 18.51
CA SER A 163 10.82 11.36 18.53
C SER A 163 9.40 11.93 18.47
N MET A 164 8.42 11.15 17.99
CA MET A 164 6.99 11.50 18.03
C MET A 164 6.32 11.18 19.38
N GLY A 165 7.08 10.73 20.38
CA GLY A 165 6.59 10.44 21.72
C GLY A 165 5.97 9.05 21.89
N PHE A 166 6.23 8.12 20.97
CA PHE A 166 5.80 6.73 21.16
C PHE A 166 6.67 6.03 22.21
N ASN A 167 6.03 5.24 23.06
CA ASN A 167 6.72 4.21 23.84
C ASN A 167 7.15 3.08 22.91
N HIS A 168 8.17 2.33 23.29
CA HIS A 168 8.79 1.32 22.45
C HIS A 168 9.05 0.01 23.20
N ARG A 169 8.92 -1.11 22.49
CA ARG A 169 9.40 -2.43 22.89
C ARG A 169 9.79 -3.25 21.68
N THR A 170 10.80 -4.09 21.84
CA THR A 170 11.16 -5.08 20.84
C THR A 170 10.32 -6.35 20.99
N HIS A 171 9.78 -6.82 19.87
CA HIS A 171 9.08 -8.10 19.80
C HIS A 171 10.06 -9.17 19.33
N TYR A 172 10.38 -10.10 20.22
CA TYR A 172 11.23 -11.25 19.94
C TYR A 172 10.38 -12.49 19.63
N GLY A 173 10.84 -13.28 18.66
CA GLY A 173 10.30 -14.58 18.34
C GLY A 173 11.14 -15.69 18.95
N GLU A 174 10.99 -16.89 18.41
CA GLU A 174 11.78 -18.05 18.81
C GLU A 174 13.29 -17.77 18.75
N HIS A 175 14.03 -18.38 19.68
CA HIS A 175 15.48 -18.25 19.81
C HIS A 175 15.99 -16.82 20.03
N GLY A 176 15.16 -15.92 20.57
CA GLY A 176 15.56 -14.53 20.85
C GLY A 176 15.73 -13.68 19.60
N ARG A 177 15.22 -14.14 18.45
CA ARG A 177 15.31 -13.38 17.20
C ARG A 177 14.36 -12.19 17.26
N ARG A 178 14.86 -10.96 17.12
CA ARG A 178 13.99 -9.78 16.93
C ARG A 178 13.07 -10.01 15.73
N ILE A 179 11.77 -9.82 15.84
CA ILE A 179 10.81 -9.97 14.74
C ILE A 179 10.32 -8.61 14.25
N SER A 180 10.01 -7.72 15.19
CA SER A 180 9.53 -6.36 14.91
C SER A 180 9.85 -5.44 16.08
N GLU A 181 9.77 -4.13 15.84
CA GLU A 181 9.72 -3.12 16.89
C GLU A 181 8.28 -2.63 17.00
N ILE A 182 7.75 -2.59 18.23
CA ILE A 182 6.38 -2.18 18.51
C ILE A 182 6.42 -0.86 19.26
N PHE A 183 5.73 0.13 18.69
CA PHE A 183 5.57 1.46 19.23
C PHE A 183 4.12 1.66 19.65
N TRP A 184 3.88 2.35 20.76
CA TRP A 184 2.51 2.71 21.15
C TRP A 184 2.41 4.05 21.88
N ARG A 185 1.27 4.69 21.66
CA ARG A 185 0.71 5.80 22.43
C ARG A 185 -0.80 5.56 22.57
N GLU A 186 -1.50 6.42 23.31
CA GLU A 186 -2.91 6.24 23.72
C GLU A 186 -3.80 5.44 22.74
N GLN A 187 -4.14 6.02 21.58
CA GLN A 187 -5.08 5.43 20.61
C GLN A 187 -4.38 4.88 19.36
N MET A 188 -3.07 4.63 19.43
CA MET A 188 -2.30 4.19 18.27
C MET A 188 -1.12 3.30 18.65
N SER A 189 -1.01 2.17 17.97
CA SER A 189 0.16 1.30 17.95
C SER A 189 0.73 1.17 16.54
N VAL A 190 2.05 1.11 16.44
CA VAL A 190 2.79 0.94 15.18
C VAL A 190 3.73 -0.24 15.33
N GLU A 191 3.59 -1.25 14.47
CA GLU A 191 4.54 -2.36 14.36
C GLU A 191 5.41 -2.15 13.12
N VAL A 192 6.74 -2.10 13.30
CA VAL A 192 7.71 -1.97 12.21
C VAL A 192 8.47 -3.28 12.07
N VAL A 193 8.36 -3.90 10.91
CA VAL A 193 9.01 -5.19 10.58
C VAL A 193 10.24 -4.91 9.70
N PRO A 194 11.45 -5.33 10.11
CA PRO A 194 12.62 -5.21 9.26
C PRO A 194 12.58 -6.22 8.11
N TYR A 195 13.07 -5.81 6.95
CA TYR A 195 13.46 -6.74 5.91
C TYR A 195 14.73 -7.47 6.35
N ARG A 196 14.75 -8.78 6.16
CA ARG A 196 15.94 -9.61 6.38
C ARG A 196 16.12 -10.52 5.19
N GLU A 197 17.35 -10.56 4.68
CA GLU A 197 17.73 -11.58 3.74
C GLU A 197 17.76 -12.94 4.45
N ARG A 198 17.41 -14.00 3.72
CA ARG A 198 17.22 -15.34 4.30
C ARG A 198 18.58 -15.95 4.65
N GLY A 199 19.06 -15.73 5.87
CA GLY A 199 20.33 -16.32 6.34
C GLY A 199 20.81 -15.83 7.71
N ASP A 200 20.24 -14.73 8.21
CA ASP A 200 20.80 -14.05 9.38
C ASP A 200 20.34 -14.70 10.70
N ASN A 201 21.12 -15.69 11.16
CA ASN A 201 21.07 -16.22 12.53
C ASN A 201 21.80 -15.30 13.54
N GLY A 202 22.39 -14.20 13.07
CA GLY A 202 22.94 -13.11 13.86
C GLY A 202 22.32 -11.79 13.43
N GLU A 203 22.41 -10.74 14.26
CA GLU A 203 21.94 -9.42 13.86
C GLU A 203 22.84 -8.86 12.73
N PRO A 204 22.31 -8.50 11.55
CA PRO A 204 23.15 -7.99 10.47
C PRO A 204 23.81 -6.67 10.89
N PRO A 205 25.10 -6.47 10.58
CA PRO A 205 25.85 -5.27 10.95
C PRO A 205 25.50 -4.02 10.12
N ALA A 206 24.59 -4.15 9.14
CA ALA A 206 24.15 -3.08 8.26
C ALA A 206 22.75 -2.58 8.66
N PRO A 207 22.38 -1.31 8.36
CA PRO A 207 21.03 -0.84 8.61
C PRO A 207 20.02 -1.68 7.82
N ALA A 208 19.12 -2.35 8.54
CA ALA A 208 18.04 -3.10 7.91
C ALA A 208 17.09 -2.14 7.17
N CYS A 209 16.45 -2.61 6.10
CA CYS A 209 15.34 -1.89 5.48
C CYS A 209 14.04 -2.14 6.26
N VAL A 210 13.09 -1.20 6.18
CA VAL A 210 11.72 -1.48 6.62
C VAL A 210 11.05 -2.36 5.56
N ARG A 211 10.49 -3.50 5.96
CA ARG A 211 9.65 -4.33 5.10
C ARG A 211 8.19 -3.92 5.19
N THR A 212 7.72 -3.69 6.41
CA THR A 212 6.30 -3.46 6.68
C THR A 212 6.13 -2.52 7.87
N VAL A 213 5.18 -1.60 7.77
CA VAL A 213 4.68 -0.77 8.86
C VAL A 213 3.20 -1.05 9.02
N ARG A 214 2.75 -1.37 10.24
CA ARG A 214 1.34 -1.66 10.54
C ARG A 214 0.86 -0.74 11.66
N VAL A 215 -0.18 0.02 11.40
CA VAL A 215 -0.81 0.91 12.37
C VAL A 215 -2.16 0.33 12.79
N ARG A 216 -2.43 0.35 14.10
CA ARG A 216 -3.71 -0.04 14.70
C ARG A 216 -4.09 0.95 15.78
#